data_AF-A0A6I0EAN7-F1
#
_entry.id   AF-A0A6I0EAN7-F1
#
_cell.length_a   1.000
_cell.length_b   1.000
_cell.length_c   1.000
_cell.angle_alpha   90.00
_cell.angle_beta   90.00
_cell.angle_gamma   90.00
#
_symmetry.space_group_name_H-M   'P 1'
#
loop_
_entity.id
_entity.type
_entity.pdbx_description
1 polymer ?
#
loop_
_entity_poly.entity_id
_entity_poly.type
_entity_poly.pdbx_seq_one_letter_code
_entity_poly.pdbx_strand_id
1 'polypeptide(L)'
;MTKFLFIGTAAAALIAATSAFAYDGTKCKAPGNCWEPKPGYPEKVAGSKYDPKHDPAELAKQGDSERSMEARNAKRSAYFVKSGKWVYDVDKIPE
;
A
#
# COMPACT_ATOMS: atom_id res chain seq x y z
N MET A 1 17.46 47.62 -16.43
CA MET A 1 17.98 46.39 -15.78
C MET A 1 16.91 45.73 -14.91
N THR A 2 16.17 46.47 -14.08
CA THR A 2 15.10 45.95 -13.20
C THR A 2 13.99 45.19 -13.93
N LYS A 3 13.56 45.66 -15.12
CA LYS A 3 12.50 45.01 -15.92
C LYS A 3 12.91 43.63 -16.46
N PHE A 4 14.17 43.46 -16.86
CA PHE A 4 14.72 42.17 -17.30
C PHE A 4 14.93 41.21 -16.12
N LEU A 5 15.26 41.73 -14.94
CA LEU A 5 15.35 40.95 -13.72
C LEU A 5 13.98 40.39 -13.31
N PHE A 6 12.92 41.20 -13.30
CA PHE A 6 11.55 40.78 -12.99
C PHE A 6 10.99 39.75 -13.99
N ILE A 7 11.26 39.91 -15.29
CA ILE A 7 10.87 38.92 -16.31
C ILE A 7 11.62 37.60 -16.10
N GLY A 8 12.92 37.66 -15.75
CA GLY A 8 13.72 36.49 -15.45
C GLY A 8 13.25 35.70 -14.23
N THR A 9 12.93 36.38 -13.12
CA THR A 9 12.38 35.72 -11.92
C THR A 9 10.97 35.19 -12.13
N ALA A 10 10.11 35.89 -12.87
CA ALA A 10 8.77 35.40 -13.20
C ALA A 10 8.81 34.13 -14.08
N ALA A 11 9.72 34.09 -15.07
CA ALA A 11 9.92 32.91 -15.91
C ALA A 11 10.45 31.71 -15.11
N ALA A 12 11.42 31.93 -14.21
CA ALA A 12 11.96 30.87 -13.35
C ALA A 12 10.89 30.31 -12.38
N ALA A 13 10.03 31.17 -11.82
CA ALA A 13 8.94 30.75 -10.96
C ALA A 13 7.86 29.95 -11.72
N LEU A 14 7.56 30.32 -12.96
CA LEU A 14 6.62 29.59 -13.82
C LEU A 14 7.14 28.19 -14.17
N ILE A 15 8.44 28.07 -14.48
CA ILE A 15 9.09 26.79 -14.76
C ILE A 15 9.09 25.90 -13.50
N ALA A 16 9.40 26.47 -12.33
CA ALA A 16 9.34 25.73 -11.07
C ALA A 16 7.92 25.23 -10.75
N ALA A 17 6.88 26.00 -11.08
CA ALA A 17 5.48 25.62 -10.86
C ALA A 17 5.01 24.43 -11.73
N THR A 18 5.65 24.16 -12.88
CA THR A 18 5.27 23.02 -13.75
C THR A 18 5.63 21.66 -13.16
N SER A 19 6.60 21.59 -12.25
CA SER A 19 7.00 20.34 -11.60
C SER A 19 5.89 19.69 -10.74
N ALA A 20 4.93 20.49 -10.27
CA ALA A 20 3.76 20.00 -9.53
C ALA A 20 2.78 19.19 -10.39
N PHE A 21 2.86 19.28 -11.73
CA PHE A 21 1.89 18.69 -12.67
C PHE A 21 2.39 17.44 -13.40
N ALA A 22 3.59 16.93 -13.13
CA ALA A 22 4.17 15.89 -13.96
C ALA A 22 3.59 14.46 -13.76
N TYR A 23 2.85 14.24 -12.66
CA TYR A 23 1.97 13.08 -12.51
C TYR A 23 0.60 13.60 -12.06
N ASP A 24 -0.33 13.71 -13.01
CA ASP A 24 -1.68 14.27 -12.83
C ASP A 24 -2.78 13.19 -12.73
N GLY A 25 -2.43 11.92 -12.92
CA GLY A 25 -3.35 10.78 -12.83
C GLY A 25 -4.19 10.51 -14.08
N THR A 26 -3.96 11.22 -15.20
CA THR A 26 -4.80 11.10 -16.40
C THR A 26 -4.24 10.18 -17.48
N LYS A 27 -2.96 9.82 -17.40
CA LYS A 27 -2.30 8.92 -18.36
C LYS A 27 -2.35 7.48 -17.85
N CYS A 28 -3.17 6.66 -18.50
CA CYS A 28 -3.38 5.27 -18.10
C CYS A 28 -2.71 4.29 -19.06
N LYS A 29 -1.76 3.48 -18.55
CA LYS A 29 -1.11 2.42 -19.33
C LYS A 29 -2.04 1.23 -19.61
N ALA A 30 -3.07 1.09 -18.78
CA ALA A 30 -4.19 0.17 -18.95
C ALA A 30 -5.41 0.73 -18.18
N PRO A 31 -6.64 0.29 -18.46
CA PRO A 31 -7.81 0.68 -17.66
C PRO A 31 -7.59 0.43 -16.17
N GLY A 32 -7.78 1.45 -15.34
CA GLY A 32 -7.57 1.38 -13.88
C GLY A 32 -6.12 1.46 -13.41
N ASN A 33 -5.14 1.61 -14.33
CA ASN A 33 -3.72 1.74 -13.99
C ASN A 33 -3.11 2.99 -14.62
N CYS A 34 -3.10 4.07 -13.85
CA CYS A 34 -2.65 5.39 -14.32
C CYS A 34 -1.43 5.90 -13.55
N TRP A 35 -0.77 5.04 -12.78
CA TRP A 35 0.39 5.44 -11.97
C TRP A 35 1.62 5.75 -12.85
N GLU A 36 2.29 6.87 -12.55
CA GLU A 36 3.56 7.29 -13.14
C GLU A 36 4.53 7.76 -12.03
N PRO A 37 5.86 7.55 -12.17
CA PRO A 37 6.82 8.14 -11.26
C PRO A 37 6.89 9.66 -11.47
N LYS A 38 6.96 10.44 -10.38
CA LYS A 38 7.21 11.89 -10.48
C LYS A 38 8.61 12.15 -11.05
N PRO A 39 8.87 13.32 -11.69
CA PRO A 39 10.19 13.68 -12.17
C PRO A 39 11.25 13.57 -11.07
N GLY A 40 12.35 12.87 -11.38
CA GLY A 40 13.43 12.61 -10.43
C GLY A 40 13.21 11.40 -9.52
N TYR A 41 12.09 10.67 -9.62
CA TYR A 41 11.83 9.43 -8.90
C TYR A 41 11.89 8.21 -9.83
N PRO A 42 12.34 7.04 -9.33
CA PRO A 42 12.46 5.84 -10.15
C PRO A 42 11.12 5.15 -10.37
N GLU A 43 10.97 4.46 -11.50
CA GLU A 43 9.79 3.63 -11.78
C GLU A 43 9.73 2.39 -10.87
N LYS A 44 10.89 1.83 -10.49
CA LYS A 44 11.02 0.72 -9.54
C LYS A 44 11.83 1.17 -8.34
N VAL A 45 11.32 0.89 -7.14
CA VAL A 45 11.99 1.31 -5.88
C VAL A 45 13.08 0.34 -5.44
N ALA A 46 13.05 -0.93 -5.86
CA ALA A 46 14.05 -1.93 -5.52
C ALA A 46 15.45 -1.50 -5.98
N GLY A 47 16.44 -1.54 -5.08
CA GLY A 47 17.81 -1.09 -5.33
C GLY A 47 18.01 0.43 -5.37
N SER A 48 16.95 1.23 -5.24
CA SER A 48 17.05 2.69 -5.18
C SER A 48 17.31 3.19 -3.75
N LYS A 49 17.56 4.49 -3.58
CA LYS A 49 17.59 5.13 -2.25
C LYS A 49 16.23 5.13 -1.52
N TYR A 50 15.15 4.75 -2.22
CA TYR A 50 13.79 4.64 -1.71
C TYR A 50 13.35 3.17 -1.53
N ASP A 51 14.27 2.21 -1.64
CA ASP A 51 13.96 0.79 -1.43
C ASP A 51 13.46 0.54 0.00
N PRO A 52 12.23 0.05 0.19
CA PRO A 52 11.66 -0.15 1.52
C PRO A 52 12.25 -1.35 2.26
N LYS A 53 12.90 -2.30 1.54
CA LYS A 53 13.56 -3.49 2.12
C LYS A 53 12.71 -4.22 3.17
N HIS A 54 11.42 -4.39 2.87
CA HIS A 54 10.51 -5.11 3.77
C HIS A 54 11.01 -6.54 4.01
N ASP A 55 11.02 -6.95 5.27
CA ASP A 55 11.29 -8.33 5.65
C ASP A 55 10.10 -9.23 5.23
N PRO A 56 10.31 -10.26 4.39
CA PRO A 56 9.25 -11.19 4.00
C PRO A 56 8.55 -11.85 5.19
N ALA A 57 9.26 -12.11 6.29
CA ALA A 57 8.69 -12.71 7.49
C ALA A 57 7.68 -11.78 8.18
N GLU A 58 7.94 -10.46 8.19
CA GLU A 58 7.01 -9.47 8.74
C GLU A 58 5.76 -9.33 7.87
N LEU A 59 5.91 -9.33 6.55
CA LEU A 59 4.77 -9.26 5.62
C LEU A 59 3.84 -10.48 5.74
N ALA A 60 4.38 -11.65 6.06
CA ALA A 60 3.60 -12.89 6.17
C ALA A 60 2.68 -12.94 7.41
N LYS A 61 3.00 -12.20 8.48
CA LYS A 61 2.33 -12.30 9.80
C LYS A 61 0.82 -12.11 9.74
N GLN A 62 0.32 -11.21 8.89
CA GLN A 62 -1.11 -10.94 8.78
C GLN A 62 -1.86 -12.18 8.26
N GLY A 63 -1.36 -12.79 7.19
CA GLY A 63 -1.94 -14.02 6.63
C GLY A 63 -1.85 -15.21 7.59
N ASP A 64 -0.76 -15.35 8.35
CA ASP A 64 -0.63 -16.41 9.37
C ASP A 64 -1.62 -16.24 10.52
N SER A 65 -1.81 -14.99 10.96
CA SER A 65 -2.80 -14.64 11.98
C SER A 65 -4.21 -14.99 11.51
N GLU A 66 -4.59 -14.61 10.29
CA GLU A 66 -5.89 -14.90 9.70
C GLU A 66 -6.15 -16.40 9.58
N ARG A 67 -5.22 -17.17 9.01
CA ARG A 67 -5.34 -18.64 8.95
C ARG A 67 -5.53 -19.27 10.33
N SER A 68 -4.82 -18.78 11.32
CA SER A 68 -4.96 -19.25 12.71
C SER A 68 -6.33 -18.88 13.28
N MET A 69 -6.87 -17.71 12.98
CA MET A 69 -8.23 -17.30 13.37
C MET A 69 -9.28 -18.19 12.70
N GLU A 70 -9.15 -18.44 11.40
CA GLU A 70 -10.03 -19.31 10.62
C GLU A 70 -10.04 -20.73 11.18
N ALA A 71 -8.87 -21.31 11.47
CA ALA A 71 -8.76 -22.64 12.06
C ALA A 71 -9.45 -22.73 13.43
N ARG A 72 -9.30 -21.71 14.28
CA ARG A 72 -10.01 -21.66 15.57
C ARG A 72 -11.53 -21.52 15.37
N ASN A 73 -11.97 -20.70 14.43
CA ASN A 73 -13.39 -20.54 14.11
C ASN A 73 -14.01 -21.82 13.55
N ALA A 74 -13.30 -22.53 12.66
CA ALA A 74 -13.75 -23.81 12.13
C ALA A 74 -13.98 -24.84 13.25
N LYS A 75 -13.05 -24.95 14.21
CA LYS A 75 -13.23 -25.82 15.39
C LYS A 75 -14.47 -25.46 16.20
N ARG A 76 -14.66 -24.17 16.52
CA ARG A 76 -15.82 -23.68 17.27
C ARG A 76 -17.13 -24.00 16.56
N SER A 77 -17.21 -23.68 15.27
CA SER A 77 -18.41 -23.90 14.45
C SER A 77 -18.73 -25.38 14.32
N ALA A 78 -17.74 -26.23 14.08
CA ALA A 78 -17.93 -27.67 13.98
C ALA A 78 -18.52 -28.27 15.27
N TYR A 79 -17.98 -27.88 16.43
CA TYR A 79 -18.52 -28.33 17.72
C TYR A 79 -19.93 -27.76 17.98
N PHE A 80 -20.16 -26.49 17.66
CA PHE A 80 -21.48 -25.87 17.83
C PHE A 80 -22.55 -26.58 17.00
N VAL A 81 -22.26 -26.91 15.74
CA VAL A 81 -23.17 -27.68 14.87
C VAL A 81 -23.42 -29.09 15.41
N LYS A 82 -22.37 -29.78 15.89
CA LYS A 82 -22.48 -31.15 16.44
C LYS A 82 -23.28 -31.21 17.75
N SER A 83 -23.09 -30.23 18.64
CA SER A 83 -23.56 -30.30 20.02
C SER A 83 -24.73 -29.38 20.37
N GLY A 84 -24.99 -28.36 19.55
CA GLY A 84 -25.90 -27.25 19.86
C GLY A 84 -25.40 -26.30 20.96
N LYS A 85 -24.18 -26.49 21.49
CA LYS A 85 -23.58 -25.66 22.55
C LYS A 85 -22.39 -24.88 22.02
N TRP A 86 -22.35 -23.58 22.30
CA TRP A 86 -21.23 -22.74 21.90
C TRP A 86 -20.12 -22.77 22.95
N VAL A 87 -18.87 -22.98 22.52
CA VAL A 87 -17.66 -22.89 23.35
C VAL A 87 -16.61 -22.08 22.57
N TYR A 88 -16.22 -20.92 23.10
CA TYR A 88 -15.27 -20.02 22.44
C TYR A 88 -13.80 -20.44 22.64
N ASP A 89 -13.46 -20.85 23.86
CA ASP A 89 -12.13 -21.31 24.22
C ASP A 89 -11.88 -22.67 23.56
N VAL A 90 -11.00 -22.71 22.56
CA VAL A 90 -10.78 -23.90 21.73
C VAL A 90 -10.19 -25.06 22.53
N ASP A 91 -9.48 -24.77 23.63
CA ASP A 91 -8.88 -25.78 24.51
C ASP A 91 -9.91 -26.41 25.45
N LYS A 92 -11.14 -25.88 25.48
CA LYS A 92 -12.28 -26.41 26.25
C LYS A 92 -13.34 -27.09 25.39
N ILE A 93 -13.10 -27.26 24.09
CA ILE A 93 -14.00 -28.00 23.19
C ILE A 93 -13.83 -29.51 23.45
N PRO A 94 -14.90 -30.24 23.80
CA PRO A 94 -14.86 -31.70 23.93
C PRO A 94 -14.53 -32.41 22.60
N GLU A 95 -13.73 -33.47 22.65
CA GLU A 95 -13.42 -34.36 21.51
C GLU A 95 -14.64 -35.20 21.07
#